data_AF-A0A0H2RZ99-F1
#
_entry.id   AF-A0A0H2RZ99-F1
#
_cell.length_a   1.000
_cell.length_b   1.000
_cell.length_c   1.000
_cell.angle_alpha   90.00
_cell.angle_beta   90.00
_cell.angle_gamma   90.00
#
_symmetry.space_group_name_H-M   'P 1'
#
loop_
_entity.id
_entity.type
_entity.pdbx_description
1 polymer ?
#
loop_
_entity_poly.entity_id
_entity_poly.type
_entity_poly.pdbx_seq_one_letter_code
_entity_poly.pdbx_strand_id
1 'polypeptide(L)'
;MLKFKRVNVSGRPPKLNAYRSSRIIVRLTGEPLEQDNNTLTNFYITLQQILQMSQLHIRGVEYTRSGNIAISAAEPTTAEQLLTQGDSILHALRRVGAFGGGASLELDGPWSNVVVHKVPLRRLAEMDEEGMLDFEGWEVRFRKQIEELNGVQDMRSSCQRLWVLSREGTLAEMWDKGFRDVSIRMDLSDGGLAEQLKLQGVYIGGVHCRTSQYRARPKSPSS
;
A
#
# COMPACT_ATOMS: atom_id res chain seq x y z
N MET A 1 23.94 -27.06 -50.07
CA MET A 1 23.35 -27.62 -48.83
C MET A 1 23.48 -26.60 -47.71
N LEU A 2 22.40 -25.87 -47.40
CA LEU A 2 22.37 -24.86 -46.34
C LEU A 2 21.83 -25.51 -45.05
N LYS A 3 22.67 -25.57 -44.00
CA LYS A 3 22.28 -26.08 -42.68
C LYS A 3 21.52 -24.99 -41.92
N PHE A 4 20.22 -25.16 -41.76
CA PHE A 4 19.42 -24.34 -40.85
C PHE A 4 19.70 -24.73 -39.39
N LYS A 5 20.33 -23.83 -38.64
CA LYS A 5 20.41 -23.92 -37.18
C LYS A 5 19.00 -23.65 -36.62
N ARG A 6 18.38 -24.68 -36.03
CA ARG A 6 17.17 -24.52 -35.21
C ARG A 6 17.56 -23.74 -33.96
N VAL A 7 17.12 -22.48 -33.87
CA VAL A 7 17.16 -21.70 -32.64
C VAL A 7 16.03 -22.26 -31.75
N ASN A 8 16.40 -22.96 -30.69
CA ASN A 8 15.47 -23.33 -29.62
C ASN A 8 15.06 -22.05 -28.89
N VAL A 9 13.94 -21.46 -29.29
CA VAL A 9 13.27 -20.41 -28.52
C VAL A 9 12.49 -21.11 -27.42
N SER A 10 13.18 -21.62 -26.40
CA SER A 10 12.57 -21.99 -25.13
C SER A 10 12.39 -20.74 -24.27
N GLY A 11 11.65 -19.75 -24.82
CA GLY A 11 11.09 -18.68 -24.02
C GLY A 11 9.79 -19.20 -23.45
N ARG A 12 9.73 -19.47 -22.14
CA ARG A 12 8.44 -19.44 -21.46
C ARG A 12 7.77 -18.13 -21.88
N PRO A 13 6.49 -18.14 -22.31
CA PRO A 13 5.80 -16.89 -22.53
C PRO A 13 5.98 -16.05 -21.26
N PRO A 14 6.33 -14.75 -21.36
CA PRO A 14 6.32 -13.91 -20.18
C PRO A 14 4.95 -14.12 -19.55
N LYS A 15 4.94 -14.49 -18.26
CA LYS A 15 3.70 -14.44 -17.50
C LYS A 15 3.21 -13.01 -17.67
N LEU A 16 2.22 -12.82 -18.54
CA LEU A 16 1.34 -11.68 -18.49
C LEU A 16 0.70 -11.81 -17.11
N ASN A 17 1.38 -11.27 -16.10
CA ASN A 17 0.74 -10.83 -14.89
C ASN A 17 -0.22 -9.75 -15.37
N ALA A 18 -1.39 -10.16 -15.87
CA ALA A 18 -2.48 -9.25 -16.13
C ALA A 18 -2.82 -8.68 -14.76
N TYR A 19 -2.28 -7.49 -14.51
CA TYR A 19 -2.45 -6.63 -13.35
C TYR A 19 -3.92 -6.25 -13.19
N ARG A 20 -4.78 -7.23 -12.90
CA ARG A 20 -6.13 -6.98 -12.41
C ARG A 20 -6.09 -7.28 -10.94
N SER A 21 -6.21 -6.23 -10.14
CA SER A 21 -6.44 -6.40 -8.72
C SER A 21 -7.72 -7.23 -8.61
N SER A 22 -7.63 -8.45 -8.08
CA SER A 22 -8.80 -9.34 -8.03
C SER A 22 -9.69 -9.05 -6.81
N ARG A 23 -9.20 -8.20 -5.90
CA ARG A 23 -9.87 -7.87 -4.65
C ARG A 23 -9.78 -6.37 -4.35
N ILE A 24 -10.70 -5.89 -3.55
CA ILE A 24 -10.64 -4.60 -2.85
C ILE A 24 -10.30 -4.89 -1.39
N ILE A 25 -9.45 -4.10 -0.77
CA ILE A 25 -9.27 -4.11 0.67
C ILE A 25 -10.00 -2.92 1.28
N VAL A 26 -10.90 -3.21 2.23
CA VAL A 26 -11.48 -2.23 3.14
C VAL A 26 -10.56 -2.10 4.34
N ARG A 27 -9.89 -0.96 4.43
CA ARG A 27 -9.01 -0.61 5.54
C ARG A 27 -9.81 0.05 6.63
N LEU A 28 -9.70 -0.52 7.82
CA LEU A 28 -10.41 -0.07 9.01
C LEU A 28 -9.44 0.71 9.89
N THR A 29 -9.76 1.98 10.17
CA THR A 29 -9.03 2.82 11.13
C THR A 29 -9.81 2.83 12.45
N GLY A 30 -9.24 2.22 13.49
CA GLY A 30 -9.86 2.09 14.80
C GLY A 30 -9.49 0.77 15.47
N GLU A 31 -10.20 0.40 16.54
CA GLU A 31 -10.04 -0.91 17.15
C GLU A 31 -10.34 -2.04 16.13
N PRO A 32 -9.55 -3.13 16.12
CA PRO A 32 -9.79 -4.25 15.23
C PRO A 32 -11.19 -4.82 15.42
N LEU A 33 -11.87 -5.16 14.33
CA LEU A 33 -13.11 -5.91 14.41
C LEU A 33 -12.87 -7.24 15.11
N GLU A 34 -13.74 -7.59 16.06
CA GLU A 34 -13.84 -8.98 16.48
C GLU A 34 -14.16 -9.81 15.25
N GLN A 35 -13.30 -10.81 14.98
CA GLN A 35 -13.39 -11.63 13.79
C GLN A 35 -14.51 -12.64 13.93
N ASP A 36 -15.73 -12.15 13.80
CA ASP A 36 -16.94 -12.96 13.79
C ASP A 36 -17.36 -13.27 12.35
N ASN A 37 -17.57 -14.56 12.08
CA ASN A 37 -18.00 -15.07 10.78
C ASN A 37 -19.43 -14.64 10.42
N ASN A 38 -20.31 -14.44 11.42
CA ASN A 38 -21.66 -13.95 11.14
C ASN A 38 -21.61 -12.52 10.59
N THR A 39 -20.73 -11.69 11.14
CA THR A 39 -20.50 -10.32 10.66
C THR A 39 -20.05 -10.29 9.20
N LEU A 40 -19.06 -11.10 8.79
CA LEU A 40 -18.65 -11.18 7.39
C LEU A 40 -19.76 -11.71 6.48
N THR A 41 -20.51 -12.71 6.94
CA THR A 41 -21.62 -13.29 6.18
C THR A 41 -22.71 -12.26 5.94
N ASN A 42 -23.10 -11.53 6.98
CA ASN A 42 -24.09 -10.45 6.90
C ASN A 42 -23.58 -9.31 5.99
N PHE A 43 -22.29 -8.98 6.07
CA PHE A 43 -21.67 -7.98 5.20
C PHE A 43 -21.74 -8.41 3.73
N TYR A 44 -21.34 -9.65 3.42
CA TYR A 44 -21.44 -10.22 2.08
C TYR A 44 -22.87 -10.17 1.53
N ILE A 45 -23.86 -10.64 2.31
CA ILE A 45 -25.26 -10.68 1.88
C ILE A 45 -25.77 -9.26 1.62
N THR A 46 -25.53 -8.33 2.54
CA THR A 46 -25.97 -6.93 2.43
C THR A 46 -25.33 -6.26 1.22
N LEU A 47 -24.02 -6.44 1.05
CA LEU A 47 -23.28 -5.84 -0.06
C LEU A 47 -23.75 -6.42 -1.41
N GLN A 48 -23.89 -7.74 -1.52
CA GLN A 48 -24.34 -8.39 -2.74
C GLN A 48 -25.76 -7.95 -3.12
N GLN A 49 -26.66 -7.73 -2.16
CA GLN A 49 -27.99 -7.16 -2.41
C GLN A 49 -27.94 -5.73 -2.94
N ILE A 50 -27.07 -4.87 -2.38
CA ILE A 50 -26.92 -3.48 -2.85
C ILE A 50 -26.34 -3.46 -4.27
N LEU A 51 -25.36 -4.31 -4.57
CA LEU A 51 -24.68 -4.35 -5.86
C LEU A 51 -25.53 -4.95 -7.00
N GLN A 52 -26.62 -5.67 -6.70
CA GLN A 52 -27.52 -6.24 -7.71
C GLN A 52 -28.09 -5.19 -8.65
N MET A 53 -28.37 -3.97 -8.16
CA MET A 53 -28.89 -2.88 -9.00
C MET A 53 -27.90 -2.44 -10.08
N SER A 54 -26.61 -2.58 -9.83
CA SER A 54 -25.53 -2.20 -10.74
C SER A 54 -25.00 -3.38 -11.56
N GLN A 55 -25.65 -4.55 -11.50
CA GLN A 55 -25.20 -5.79 -12.16
C GLN A 55 -23.76 -6.20 -11.82
N LEU A 56 -23.28 -5.84 -10.61
CA LEU A 56 -21.95 -6.22 -10.13
C LEU A 56 -22.06 -7.39 -9.15
N HIS A 57 -21.07 -8.28 -9.22
CA HIS A 57 -21.03 -9.50 -8.41
C HIS A 57 -19.73 -9.60 -7.63
N ILE A 58 -19.85 -10.00 -6.36
CA ILE A 58 -18.71 -10.33 -5.51
C ILE A 58 -18.65 -11.85 -5.33
N ARG A 59 -17.43 -12.39 -5.32
CA ARG A 59 -17.18 -13.82 -5.08
C ARG A 59 -17.25 -14.15 -3.60
N GLY A 60 -16.84 -13.22 -2.75
CA GLY A 60 -16.78 -13.42 -1.31
C GLY A 60 -16.09 -12.29 -0.60
N VAL A 61 -16.14 -12.34 0.73
CA VAL A 61 -15.44 -11.42 1.63
C VAL A 61 -14.68 -12.23 2.68
N GLU A 62 -13.52 -11.74 3.10
CA GLU A 62 -12.68 -12.40 4.11
C GLU A 62 -11.97 -11.38 4.99
N TYR A 63 -11.61 -11.75 6.22
CA TYR A 63 -10.67 -10.96 6.99
C TYR A 63 -9.25 -11.20 6.48
N THR A 64 -8.52 -10.11 6.27
CA THR A 64 -7.07 -10.16 6.09
C THR A 64 -6.39 -10.49 7.41
N ARG A 65 -5.14 -10.98 7.35
CA ARG A 65 -4.29 -11.18 8.53
C ARG A 65 -4.15 -9.93 9.41
N SER A 66 -4.30 -8.74 8.82
CA SER A 66 -4.21 -7.44 9.50
C SER A 66 -5.53 -6.95 10.09
N GLY A 67 -6.59 -7.76 10.12
CA GLY A 67 -7.92 -7.36 10.63
C GLY A 67 -8.73 -6.46 9.70
N ASN A 68 -8.22 -6.17 8.49
CA ASN A 68 -8.97 -5.49 7.42
C ASN A 68 -9.88 -6.48 6.68
N ILE A 69 -10.83 -5.99 5.87
CA ILE A 69 -11.72 -6.87 5.09
C ILE A 69 -11.25 -6.87 3.63
N ALA A 70 -11.11 -8.04 3.02
CA ALA A 70 -10.90 -8.17 1.58
C ALA A 70 -12.21 -8.59 0.90
N ILE A 71 -12.55 -7.93 -0.21
CA ILE A 71 -13.73 -8.20 -1.04
C ILE A 71 -13.23 -8.73 -2.38
N SER A 72 -13.53 -9.98 -2.71
CA SER A 72 -13.14 -10.58 -3.99
C SER A 72 -14.20 -10.32 -5.05
N ALA A 73 -13.80 -9.82 -6.21
CA ALA A 73 -14.71 -9.65 -7.34
C ALA A 73 -15.05 -11.01 -7.99
N ALA A 74 -16.30 -11.19 -8.42
CA ALA A 74 -16.69 -12.34 -9.25
C ALA A 74 -16.76 -11.92 -10.72
N GLU A 75 -16.07 -12.65 -11.60
CA GLU A 75 -16.16 -12.45 -13.04
C GLU A 75 -17.63 -12.43 -13.51
N PRO A 76 -18.02 -11.51 -14.41
CA PRO A 76 -17.17 -10.60 -15.18
C PRO A 76 -16.74 -9.31 -14.46
N THR A 77 -17.17 -9.12 -13.21
CA THR A 77 -16.87 -7.93 -12.39
C THR A 77 -15.38 -7.85 -12.06
N THR A 78 -14.80 -6.67 -12.19
CA THR A 78 -13.43 -6.35 -11.77
C THR A 78 -13.40 -5.60 -10.44
N ALA A 79 -12.29 -5.66 -9.70
CA ALA A 79 -12.17 -4.90 -8.45
C ALA A 79 -12.21 -3.39 -8.71
N GLU A 80 -11.68 -2.93 -9.85
CA GLU A 80 -11.75 -1.54 -10.29
C GLU A 80 -13.20 -1.08 -10.47
N GLN A 81 -14.05 -1.91 -11.09
CA GLN A 81 -15.48 -1.61 -11.21
C GLN A 81 -16.18 -1.59 -9.85
N LEU A 82 -15.88 -2.53 -8.96
CA LEU A 82 -16.44 -2.52 -7.60
C LEU A 82 -16.02 -1.27 -6.81
N LEU A 83 -14.81 -0.75 -7.04
CA LEU A 83 -14.31 0.43 -6.33
C LEU A 83 -15.13 1.69 -6.65
N THR A 84 -15.75 1.74 -7.85
CA THR A 84 -16.69 2.83 -8.21
C THR A 84 -17.94 2.84 -7.33
N GLN A 85 -18.27 1.72 -6.68
CA GLN A 85 -19.37 1.60 -5.74
C GLN A 85 -18.90 1.80 -4.28
N GLY A 86 -17.88 2.63 -4.08
CA GLY A 86 -17.24 2.80 -2.77
C GLY A 86 -18.22 3.17 -1.65
N ASP A 87 -19.12 4.12 -1.92
CA ASP A 87 -20.15 4.52 -0.95
C ASP A 87 -21.10 3.37 -0.58
N SER A 88 -21.47 2.54 -1.56
CA SER A 88 -22.30 1.36 -1.33
C SER A 88 -21.59 0.32 -0.46
N ILE A 89 -20.28 0.11 -0.68
CA ILE A 89 -19.45 -0.78 0.14
C ILE A 89 -19.37 -0.29 1.57
N LEU A 90 -19.06 1.00 1.77
CA LEU A 90 -18.97 1.61 3.09
C LEU A 90 -20.33 1.64 3.81
N HIS A 91 -21.41 1.88 3.07
CA HIS A 91 -22.77 1.82 3.60
C HIS A 91 -23.14 0.39 4.05
N ALA A 92 -22.84 -0.62 3.25
CA ALA A 92 -23.05 -2.02 3.63
C ALA A 92 -22.30 -2.38 4.92
N LEU A 93 -21.05 -1.90 5.06
CA LEU A 93 -20.23 -2.13 6.24
C LEU A 93 -20.81 -1.45 7.49
N ARG A 94 -21.31 -0.23 7.37
CA ARG A 94 -21.97 0.50 8.48
C ARG A 94 -23.26 -0.18 8.92
N ARG A 95 -24.06 -0.73 7.97
CA ARG A 95 -25.34 -1.38 8.27
C ARG A 95 -25.22 -2.65 9.10
N VAL A 96 -24.13 -3.39 8.94
CA VAL A 96 -23.92 -4.61 9.74
C VAL A 96 -23.45 -4.33 11.17
N GLY A 97 -23.36 -3.05 11.56
CA GLY A 97 -23.04 -2.63 12.93
C GLY A 97 -21.63 -3.01 13.39
N ALA A 98 -20.82 -3.54 12.48
CA ALA A 98 -19.52 -4.10 12.79
C ALA A 98 -18.53 -3.02 13.24
N PHE A 99 -18.65 -1.79 12.72
CA PHE A 99 -17.54 -0.85 12.75
C PHE A 99 -17.96 0.59 13.04
N GLY A 100 -17.40 1.18 14.10
CA GLY A 100 -17.60 2.58 14.51
C GLY A 100 -16.49 3.55 14.08
N GLY A 101 -15.41 3.07 13.47
CA GLY A 101 -14.26 3.88 13.06
C GLY A 101 -14.35 4.43 11.62
N GLY A 102 -13.25 4.99 11.14
CA GLY A 102 -13.09 5.41 9.73
C GLY A 102 -12.72 4.24 8.81
N ALA A 103 -13.19 4.25 7.57
CA ALA A 103 -12.86 3.18 6.61
C ALA A 103 -12.42 3.77 5.26
N SER A 104 -11.44 3.14 4.62
CA SER A 104 -10.98 3.49 3.28
C SER A 104 -10.93 2.24 2.39
N LEU A 105 -11.04 2.43 1.08
CA LEU A 105 -11.07 1.36 0.09
C LEU A 105 -9.84 1.45 -0.80
N GLU A 106 -9.15 0.35 -1.01
CA GLU A 106 -7.98 0.26 -1.89
C GLU A 106 -8.05 -1.01 -2.75
N LEU A 107 -7.40 -1.00 -3.92
CA LEU A 107 -7.26 -2.21 -4.74
C LEU A 107 -6.17 -3.12 -4.17
N ASP A 108 -6.46 -4.41 -4.12
CA ASP A 108 -5.50 -5.45 -3.79
C ASP A 108 -4.64 -5.76 -5.03
N GLY A 109 -3.65 -4.89 -5.26
CA GLY A 109 -2.65 -5.05 -6.31
C GLY A 109 -1.31 -5.54 -5.73
N PRO A 110 -0.45 -6.18 -6.54
CA PRO A 110 0.92 -6.42 -6.14
C PRO A 110 1.63 -5.07 -5.98
N TRP A 111 1.84 -4.64 -4.73
CA TRP A 111 2.60 -3.42 -4.48
C TRP A 111 4.08 -3.66 -4.67
N SER A 112 4.72 -2.72 -5.36
CA SER A 112 6.15 -2.68 -5.49
C SER A 112 6.73 -2.03 -4.24
N ASN A 113 7.22 -2.86 -3.33
CA ASN A 113 7.75 -2.40 -2.05
C ASN A 113 9.21 -1.95 -2.23
N VAL A 114 9.50 -0.68 -2.04
CA VAL A 114 10.86 -0.13 -2.08
C VAL A 114 11.26 0.42 -0.71
N VAL A 115 12.55 0.52 -0.45
CA VAL A 115 13.11 1.14 0.76
C VAL A 115 14.01 2.26 0.34
N VAL A 116 13.76 3.44 0.88
CA VAL A 116 14.66 4.59 0.82
C VAL A 116 15.54 4.55 2.06
N HIS A 117 16.85 4.48 1.84
CA HIS A 117 17.85 4.33 2.88
C HIS A 117 18.45 5.68 3.27
N LYS A 118 18.82 5.79 4.55
CA LYS A 118 19.52 6.96 5.12
C LYS A 118 18.79 8.28 4.89
N VAL A 119 17.47 8.27 5.03
CA VAL A 119 16.64 9.48 4.95
C VAL A 119 16.97 10.36 6.16
N PRO A 120 17.44 11.61 5.97
CA PRO A 120 17.82 12.47 7.08
C PRO A 120 16.60 12.85 7.92
N LEU A 121 16.60 12.51 9.21
CA LEU A 121 15.48 12.76 10.12
C LEU A 121 15.09 14.23 10.18
N ARG A 122 16.08 15.13 10.23
CA ARG A 122 15.86 16.58 10.28
C ARG A 122 15.04 17.12 9.10
N ARG A 123 15.06 16.42 7.95
CA ARG A 123 14.31 16.80 6.72
C ARG A 123 12.87 16.28 6.71
N LEU A 124 12.50 15.45 7.68
CA LEU A 124 11.15 14.95 7.88
C LEU A 124 10.36 15.81 8.87
N ALA A 125 11.05 16.62 9.67
CA ALA A 125 10.46 17.50 10.67
C ALA A 125 10.32 18.95 10.20
N GLU A 126 9.28 19.61 10.66
CA GLU A 126 9.17 21.07 10.67
C GLU A 126 9.64 21.62 12.02
N MET A 127 9.83 22.92 12.08
CA MET A 127 10.13 23.60 13.34
C MET A 127 8.85 24.28 13.80
N ASP A 128 8.41 24.01 15.02
CA ASP A 128 7.23 24.66 15.60
C ASP A 128 7.54 26.10 16.04
N GLU A 129 6.54 26.78 16.60
CA GLU A 129 6.65 28.17 17.04
C GLU A 129 7.67 28.34 18.18
N GLU A 130 7.88 27.28 18.96
CA GLU A 130 8.83 27.19 20.07
C GLU A 130 10.26 26.82 19.63
N GLY A 131 10.48 26.53 18.34
CA GLY A 131 11.79 26.16 17.81
C GLY A 131 12.14 24.67 17.94
N MET A 132 11.19 23.84 18.35
CA MET A 132 11.34 22.39 18.50
C MET A 132 11.00 21.67 17.18
N LEU A 133 11.49 20.44 17.03
CA LEU A 133 11.23 19.64 15.84
C LEU A 133 9.92 18.90 15.95
N ASP A 134 8.99 19.19 15.04
CA ASP A 134 7.73 18.49 14.91
C ASP A 134 7.77 17.50 13.73
N PHE A 135 7.50 16.23 14.03
CA PHE A 135 7.43 15.14 13.05
C PHE A 135 5.99 14.83 12.61
N GLU A 136 4.98 15.51 13.14
CA GLU A 136 3.59 15.34 12.70
C GLU A 136 3.45 15.68 11.21
N GLY A 137 2.76 14.82 10.44
CA GLY A 137 2.60 15.01 8.99
C GLY A 137 3.86 14.74 8.14
N TRP A 138 4.91 14.13 8.69
CA TRP A 138 6.14 13.82 7.95
C TRP A 138 5.90 13.04 6.64
N GLU A 139 4.88 12.19 6.60
CA GLU A 139 4.50 11.40 5.43
C GLU A 139 4.12 12.27 4.24
N VAL A 140 3.36 13.34 4.51
CA VAL A 140 2.94 14.32 3.50
C VAL A 140 4.16 15.06 2.97
N ARG A 141 5.05 15.52 3.87
CA ARG A 141 6.30 16.20 3.51
C ARG A 141 7.23 15.29 2.72
N PHE A 142 7.34 14.02 3.09
CA PHE A 142 8.16 13.05 2.40
C PHE A 142 7.68 12.82 0.96
N ARG A 143 6.36 12.63 0.76
CA ARG A 143 5.77 12.49 -0.58
C ARG A 143 5.99 13.74 -1.42
N LYS A 144 5.71 14.91 -0.86
CA LYS A 144 5.89 16.21 -1.53
C LYS A 144 7.33 16.43 -1.99
N GLN A 145 8.31 16.11 -1.13
CA GLN A 145 9.73 16.19 -1.51
C GLN A 145 10.07 15.23 -2.65
N ILE A 146 9.47 14.03 -2.68
CA ILE A 146 9.67 13.11 -3.80
C ILE A 146 9.13 13.72 -5.10
N GLU A 147 7.92 14.28 -5.08
CA GLU A 147 7.29 14.92 -6.25
C GLU A 147 8.15 16.09 -6.77
N GLU A 148 8.50 17.01 -5.87
CA GLU A 148 9.21 18.25 -6.22
C GLU A 148 10.64 18.00 -6.71
N LEU A 149 11.36 17.08 -6.07
CA LEU A 149 12.79 16.91 -6.31
C LEU A 149 13.13 15.78 -7.31
N ASN A 150 12.18 14.89 -7.61
CA ASN A 150 12.45 13.70 -8.44
C ASN A 150 11.58 13.65 -9.70
N GLY A 151 10.78 14.70 -9.97
CA GLY A 151 9.94 14.79 -11.16
C GLY A 151 8.86 13.72 -11.23
N VAL A 152 8.44 13.20 -10.07
CA VAL A 152 7.35 12.23 -9.98
C VAL A 152 6.05 12.99 -9.82
N GLN A 153 5.02 12.60 -10.58
CA GLN A 153 3.69 13.17 -10.46
C GLN A 153 2.80 12.26 -9.61
N ASP A 154 1.99 12.88 -8.75
CA ASP A 154 0.95 12.22 -7.97
C ASP A 154 1.46 11.02 -7.13
N MET A 155 2.47 11.32 -6.29
CA MET A 155 2.94 10.39 -5.27
C MET A 155 1.85 10.04 -4.27
N ARG A 156 0.83 10.89 -4.09
CA ARG A 156 -0.29 10.59 -3.21
C ARG A 156 -1.11 9.40 -3.70
N SER A 157 -1.37 9.29 -5.00
CA SER A 157 -2.06 8.12 -5.58
C SER A 157 -1.12 6.94 -5.81
N SER A 158 0.15 7.19 -6.08
CA SER A 158 1.13 6.14 -6.41
C SER A 158 1.74 5.47 -5.17
N CYS A 159 1.88 6.19 -4.06
CA CYS A 159 2.45 5.69 -2.80
C CYS A 159 1.37 5.48 -1.75
N GLN A 160 0.98 4.22 -1.59
CA GLN A 160 -0.08 3.81 -0.70
C GLN A 160 0.34 3.88 0.77
N ARG A 161 1.60 3.54 1.07
CA ARG A 161 2.10 3.44 2.46
C ARG A 161 3.51 3.91 2.62
N LEU A 162 3.77 4.49 3.79
CA LEU A 162 5.09 4.85 4.27
C LEU A 162 5.29 4.23 5.65
N TRP A 163 6.41 3.53 5.83
CA TRP A 163 6.72 2.84 7.08
C TRP A 163 8.16 3.15 7.44
N VAL A 164 8.37 3.74 8.61
CA VAL A 164 9.71 3.89 9.16
C VAL A 164 10.20 2.52 9.60
N LEU A 165 11.30 2.06 9.00
CA LEU A 165 11.92 0.79 9.32
C LEU A 165 12.85 0.96 10.52
N SER A 166 12.26 1.02 11.71
CA SER A 166 13.00 1.07 12.97
C SER A 166 12.47 0.02 13.95
N ARG A 167 13.36 -0.44 14.83
CA ARG A 167 12.96 -1.16 16.06
C ARG A 167 12.71 -0.20 17.22
N GLU A 168 13.21 1.02 17.07
CA GLU A 168 13.23 2.07 18.08
C GLU A 168 12.08 3.02 17.78
N GLY A 169 10.95 2.87 18.48
CA GLY A 169 10.05 3.99 18.77
C GLY A 169 9.45 4.79 17.61
N THR A 170 8.98 5.99 17.94
CA THR A 170 8.52 7.01 16.99
C THR A 170 9.69 7.83 16.43
N LEU A 171 9.46 8.66 15.39
CA LEU A 171 10.51 9.53 14.83
C LEU A 171 11.07 10.53 15.85
N ALA A 172 10.21 11.07 16.72
CA ALA A 172 10.63 11.97 17.79
C ALA A 172 11.56 11.25 18.78
N GLU A 173 11.19 10.05 19.23
CA GLU A 173 12.02 9.24 20.13
C GLU A 173 13.37 8.85 19.48
N MET A 174 13.37 8.55 18.18
CA MET A 174 14.60 8.31 17.44
C MET A 174 15.49 9.55 17.40
N TRP A 175 14.92 10.74 17.17
CA TRP A 175 15.68 11.99 17.20
C TRP A 175 16.31 12.25 18.57
N ASP A 176 15.54 12.09 19.65
CA ASP A 176 16.01 12.29 21.02
C ASP A 176 17.11 11.31 21.43
N LYS A 177 17.05 10.07 20.90
CA LYS A 177 18.11 9.06 21.05
C LYS A 177 19.36 9.34 20.20
N GLY A 178 19.37 10.43 19.43
CA GLY A 178 20.52 10.86 18.63
C GLY A 178 20.63 10.22 17.25
N PHE A 179 19.59 9.51 16.78
CA PHE A 179 19.57 9.03 15.40
C PHE A 179 19.56 10.22 14.44
N ARG A 180 20.30 10.11 13.33
CA ARG A 180 20.41 11.16 12.30
C ARG A 180 19.68 10.81 11.01
N ASP A 181 19.55 9.52 10.74
CA ASP A 181 18.89 9.01 9.56
C ASP A 181 18.04 7.79 9.87
N VAL A 182 17.06 7.53 9.01
CA VAL A 182 16.15 6.39 9.07
C VAL A 182 16.01 5.75 7.69
N SER A 183 15.54 4.51 7.65
CA SER A 183 15.10 3.90 6.39
C SER A 183 13.57 3.93 6.34
N ILE A 184 13.01 4.33 5.20
CA ILE A 184 11.57 4.39 4.99
C ILE A 184 11.19 3.39 3.90
N ARG A 185 10.29 2.47 4.22
CA ARG A 185 9.65 1.61 3.24
C ARG A 185 8.48 2.35 2.61
N MET A 186 8.38 2.24 1.29
CA MET A 186 7.29 2.74 0.48
C MET A 186 6.61 1.58 -0.25
N ASP A 187 5.29 1.54 -0.19
CA ASP A 187 4.50 0.58 -0.96
C ASP A 187 3.86 1.31 -2.15
N LEU A 188 4.32 0.98 -3.36
CA LEU A 188 3.93 1.66 -4.59
C LEU A 188 2.94 0.82 -5.40
N SER A 189 1.88 1.45 -5.89
CA SER A 189 0.92 0.83 -6.82
C SER A 189 1.48 0.71 -8.24
N ASP A 190 2.35 1.64 -8.64
CA ASP A 190 3.03 1.63 -9.94
C ASP A 190 4.41 0.95 -9.85
N GLY A 191 4.56 -0.19 -10.55
CA GLY A 191 5.83 -0.90 -10.65
C GLY A 191 6.88 -0.20 -11.52
N GLY A 192 6.46 0.57 -12.53
CA GLY A 192 7.36 1.38 -13.36
C GLY A 192 8.03 2.47 -12.54
N LEU A 193 7.24 3.19 -11.75
CA LEU A 193 7.74 4.15 -10.77
C LEU A 193 8.70 3.50 -9.77
N ALA A 194 8.36 2.32 -9.24
CA ALA A 194 9.23 1.62 -8.30
C ALA A 194 10.60 1.27 -8.90
N GLU A 195 10.65 0.81 -10.16
CA GLU A 195 11.91 0.56 -10.87
C GLU A 195 12.69 1.86 -11.12
N GLN A 196 12.01 2.94 -11.53
CA GLN A 196 12.65 4.25 -11.70
C GLN A 196 13.31 4.71 -10.40
N LEU A 197 12.56 4.70 -9.28
CA LEU A 197 13.08 5.12 -7.98
C LEU A 197 14.24 4.24 -7.52
N LYS A 198 14.20 2.94 -7.80
CA LYS A 198 15.32 2.02 -7.49
C LYS A 198 16.59 2.35 -8.28
N LEU A 199 16.45 2.71 -9.55
CA LEU A 199 17.59 3.03 -10.41
C LEU A 199 18.20 4.39 -10.08
N GLN A 200 17.35 5.38 -9.81
CA GLN A 200 17.77 6.78 -9.63
C GLN A 200 18.06 7.14 -8.16
N GLY A 201 17.48 6.40 -7.21
CA GLY A 201 17.36 6.86 -5.83
C GLY A 201 16.29 7.94 -5.69
N VAL A 202 16.26 8.60 -4.54
CA VAL A 202 15.41 9.78 -4.31
C VAL A 202 16.18 10.89 -3.63
N TYR A 203 15.83 12.14 -3.90
CA TYR A 203 16.34 13.30 -3.18
C TYR A 203 15.34 13.74 -2.11
N ILE A 204 15.82 13.88 -0.87
CA ILE A 204 15.06 14.38 0.29
C ILE A 204 15.83 15.55 0.88
N GLY A 205 15.26 16.75 0.84
CA GLY A 205 15.88 17.98 1.35
C GLY A 205 17.23 18.27 0.69
N GLY A 206 17.36 17.96 -0.61
CA GLY A 206 18.59 18.07 -1.39
C GLY A 206 19.61 16.94 -1.18
N VAL A 207 19.33 15.96 -0.32
CA VAL A 207 20.24 14.82 -0.05
C VAL A 207 19.82 13.61 -0.87
N HIS A 208 20.76 13.04 -1.63
CA HIS A 208 20.53 11.79 -2.35
C HIS A 208 20.43 10.62 -1.36
N CYS A 209 19.32 9.91 -1.43
CA CYS A 209 19.00 8.72 -0.66
C CYS A 209 18.91 7.53 -1.61
N ARG A 210 19.68 6.48 -1.33
CA ARG A 210 19.64 5.26 -2.13
C ARG A 210 18.30 4.56 -1.95
N THR A 211 17.74 4.04 -3.03
CA THR A 211 16.54 3.20 -2.99
C THR A 211 16.89 1.74 -3.31
N SER A 212 16.21 0.79 -2.69
CA SER A 212 16.31 -0.63 -3.06
C SER A 212 14.99 -1.35 -2.95
N GLN A 213 14.88 -2.53 -3.57
CA GLN A 213 13.76 -3.43 -3.33
C GLN A 213 13.68 -3.81 -1.84
N TYR A 214 12.50 -3.72 -1.23
CA TYR A 214 12.28 -4.26 0.11
C TYR A 214 12.35 -5.79 0.06
N ARG A 215 13.12 -6.38 0.97
CA ARG A 215 13.16 -7.83 1.20
C ARG A 215 12.72 -8.08 2.63
N ALA A 216 11.59 -8.75 2.80
CA ALA A 216 11.13 -9.16 4.12
C ALA A 216 12.22 -10.03 4.76
N ARG A 217 12.61 -9.70 6.00
CA ARG A 217 13.54 -10.56 6.74
C ARG A 217 12.84 -11.89 7.01
N PRO A 218 13.50 -13.05 6.79
CA PRO A 218 13.00 -14.31 7.27
C PRO A 218 12.75 -14.17 8.77
N LYS A 219 11.57 -14.57 9.25
CA LYS A 219 11.35 -14.68 10.69
C LYS A 219 12.35 -15.73 11.19
N SER A 220 13.27 -15.31 12.05
CA SER A 220 14.06 -16.26 12.82
C SER A 220 13.08 -17.14 13.61
N PRO A 221 13.22 -18.49 13.59
CA PRO A 221 12.41 -19.34 14.44
C PRO A 221 12.60 -18.86 15.88
N SER A 222 11.48 -18.60 16.56
CA SER A 222 11.46 -18.21 17.97
C SER A 222 12.17 -19.27 18.78
N SER A 223 13.33 -18.90 19.34
CA SER A 223 14.04 -19.64 20.39
C SER A 223 13.40 -19.41 21.74
#